data_AF-A0A8T4RG53-F1
#
_entry.id   AF-A0A8T4RG53-F1
#
_cell.length_a   1.000
_cell.length_b   1.000
_cell.length_c   1.000
_cell.angle_alpha   90.00
_cell.angle_beta   90.00
_cell.angle_gamma   90.00
#
_symmetry.space_group_name_H-M   'P 1'
#
loop_
_entity.id
_entity.type
_entity.pdbx_description
1 polymer ?
#
loop_
_entity_poly.entity_id
_entity_poly.type
_entity_poly.pdbx_seq_one_letter_code
_entity_poly.pdbx_strand_id
1 'polypeptide(L)'
;MVIGLFSCTSVKYLDEEQQTTTEKLTPHVPPQKEAIEDVIASQPIVNEQTPLVNEQQIIEPIKPTEQIITKPKITTVVPQSTNTSVIVNVDIKSFSFKPNSITINLGDVVTWTNYDSIRHTATSDDGLFNSNLLSLGESWSYKFEQSGEYGYYCQPHTSMRGKVVVK
;
A
#
# COMPACT_ATOMS: atom_id res chain seq x y z
N MET A 1 18.07 37.51 66.67
CA MET A 1 17.47 38.82 67.01
C MET A 1 16.10 38.86 66.35
N VAL A 2 15.04 38.93 67.16
CA VAL A 2 13.64 38.78 66.76
C VAL A 2 12.92 40.10 67.01
N ILE A 3 12.46 40.81 65.98
CA ILE A 3 11.38 41.83 66.00
C ILE A 3 11.04 42.15 64.52
N GLY A 4 9.87 41.81 63.96
CA GLY A 4 8.60 42.54 64.07
C GLY A 4 8.69 43.83 63.22
N LEU A 5 7.90 44.11 62.18
CA LEU A 5 6.44 44.18 62.04
C LEU A 5 6.17 44.53 60.56
N PHE A 6 5.09 44.05 59.93
CA PHE A 6 4.27 44.91 59.05
C PHE A 6 2.87 44.33 58.94
N SER A 7 1.92 45.23 59.14
CA SER A 7 0.53 45.00 59.48
C SER A 7 -0.34 44.53 58.30
N CYS A 8 -1.37 43.77 58.66
CA CYS A 8 -2.55 43.47 57.85
C CYS A 8 -3.17 44.74 57.23
N THR A 9 -3.57 44.64 55.96
CA THR A 9 -4.81 45.28 55.51
C THR A 9 -5.53 44.30 54.60
N SER A 10 -6.68 43.85 55.10
CA SER A 10 -7.64 42.99 54.43
C SER A 10 -8.20 43.68 53.19
N VAL A 11 -8.19 42.99 52.05
CA VAL A 11 -9.16 43.24 50.98
C VAL A 11 -10.09 42.04 50.93
N LYS A 12 -11.37 42.37 51.01
CA LYS A 12 -12.49 41.47 51.28
C LYS A 12 -12.72 40.52 50.12
N TYR A 13 -13.02 39.29 50.53
CA TYR A 13 -13.77 38.28 49.79
C TYR A 13 -15.06 38.88 49.22
N LEU A 14 -15.33 38.64 47.93
CA LEU A 14 -16.68 38.55 47.39
C LEU A 14 -16.79 37.16 46.74
N ASP A 15 -17.69 36.38 47.32
CA ASP A 15 -18.19 35.08 46.87
C ASP A 15 -19.12 35.24 45.65
N GLU A 16 -19.56 34.08 45.12
CA GLU A 16 -20.70 33.86 44.21
C GLU A 16 -20.45 34.15 42.71
N GLU A 17 -20.70 33.26 41.74
CA GLU A 17 -21.44 32.00 41.72
C GLU A 17 -20.80 30.96 40.79
N GLN A 18 -21.04 29.69 41.13
CA GLN A 18 -20.81 28.55 40.25
C GLN A 18 -21.71 28.63 39.01
N GLN A 19 -21.15 28.35 37.84
CA GLN A 19 -21.92 27.65 36.80
C GLN A 19 -21.09 26.51 36.21
N THR A 20 -21.33 25.36 36.83
CA THR A 20 -21.32 24.04 36.22
C THR A 20 -22.08 24.07 34.88
N THR A 21 -21.36 23.91 33.77
CA THR A 21 -21.94 23.37 32.54
C THR A 21 -21.25 22.05 32.23
N THR A 22 -21.83 21.02 32.82
CA THR A 22 -21.93 19.63 32.38
C THR A 22 -21.16 19.29 31.11
N GLU A 23 -20.05 18.57 31.30
CA GLU A 23 -19.49 17.64 30.33
C GLU A 23 -20.62 16.69 29.87
N LYS A 24 -21.16 16.94 28.67
CA LYS A 24 -22.07 16.02 28.01
C LYS A 24 -21.24 14.84 27.49
N LEU A 25 -20.89 13.94 28.40
CA LEU A 25 -20.53 12.56 28.10
C LEU A 25 -21.66 11.99 27.23
N THR A 26 -21.42 11.89 25.93
CA THR A 26 -22.27 11.09 25.06
C THR A 26 -22.02 9.63 25.39
N PRO A 27 -23.04 8.84 25.77
CA PRO A 27 -22.87 7.40 25.88
C PRO A 27 -22.62 6.85 24.48
N HIS A 28 -21.43 6.27 24.28
CA HIS A 28 -21.18 5.36 23.16
C HIS A 28 -21.96 4.08 23.45
N VAL A 29 -23.12 3.94 22.83
CA VAL A 29 -23.88 2.70 22.79
C VAL A 29 -23.78 2.16 21.37
N PRO A 30 -23.11 1.03 21.14
CA PRO A 30 -23.22 0.29 19.89
C PRO A 30 -24.30 -0.79 20.05
N PRO A 31 -25.40 -0.73 19.28
CA PRO A 31 -26.14 -1.96 18.99
C PRO A 31 -26.79 -1.87 17.56
N GLN A 32 -26.91 -2.87 16.69
CA GLN A 32 -27.01 -4.32 16.85
C GLN A 32 -26.64 -5.08 15.58
N LYS A 33 -26.11 -6.28 15.80
CA LYS A 33 -26.13 -7.46 14.93
C LYS A 33 -27.52 -8.11 15.07
N GLU A 34 -28.17 -8.45 13.94
CA GLU A 34 -29.22 -9.48 13.66
C GLU A 34 -30.21 -8.92 12.60
N ALA A 35 -30.69 -9.60 11.55
CA ALA A 35 -30.81 -11.00 11.11
C ALA A 35 -30.62 -11.04 9.55
N ILE A 36 -30.05 -12.05 8.86
CA ILE A 36 -30.45 -13.44 8.54
C ILE A 36 -31.87 -13.60 7.95
N GLU A 37 -31.95 -14.34 6.83
CA GLU A 37 -33.08 -14.81 6.00
C GLU A 37 -33.48 -13.89 4.80
N ASP A 38 -33.66 -14.35 3.55
CA ASP A 38 -33.41 -15.61 2.85
C ASP A 38 -33.58 -15.36 1.32
N VAL A 39 -33.40 -16.40 0.51
CA VAL A 39 -33.69 -16.56 -0.95
C VAL A 39 -32.47 -16.48 -1.88
N ILE A 40 -31.66 -17.53 -1.84
CA ILE A 40 -30.89 -17.99 -3.01
C ILE A 40 -31.42 -19.36 -3.42
N ALA A 41 -32.15 -19.37 -4.53
CA ALA A 41 -32.42 -20.57 -5.31
C ALA A 41 -31.45 -20.60 -6.49
N SER A 42 -30.64 -21.67 -6.62
CA SER A 42 -30.35 -22.42 -7.86
C SER A 42 -29.03 -23.21 -7.75
N GLN A 43 -29.18 -24.50 -7.43
CA GLN A 43 -28.56 -25.71 -8.03
C GLN A 43 -27.02 -25.86 -8.22
N PRO A 44 -26.52 -27.12 -8.22
CA PRO A 44 -25.14 -27.47 -7.90
C PRO A 44 -24.27 -27.66 -9.15
N ILE A 45 -23.01 -27.23 -9.11
CA ILE A 45 -21.98 -27.67 -10.06
C ILE A 45 -20.97 -28.53 -9.30
N VAL A 46 -21.00 -29.82 -9.65
CA VAL A 46 -20.06 -30.86 -9.22
C VAL A 46 -18.66 -30.50 -9.71
N ASN A 47 -17.70 -30.37 -8.79
CA ASN A 47 -16.29 -30.36 -9.13
C ASN A 47 -15.71 -31.73 -8.77
N GLU A 48 -15.50 -32.56 -9.78
CA GLU A 48 -14.84 -33.85 -9.65
C GLU A 48 -13.36 -33.74 -10.06
N GLN A 49 -12.54 -34.42 -9.26
CA GLN A 49 -11.20 -34.97 -9.54
C GLN A 49 -9.94 -34.14 -9.21
N THR A 50 -9.47 -34.35 -7.97
CA THR A 50 -8.07 -34.68 -7.61
C THR A 50 -7.70 -36.12 -8.06
N PRO A 51 -6.45 -36.66 -7.93
CA PRO A 51 -5.08 -36.11 -7.73
C PRO A 51 -3.97 -36.77 -8.62
N LEU A 52 -2.70 -36.33 -8.46
CA LEU A 52 -1.36 -36.99 -8.57
C LEU A 52 -1.20 -38.24 -9.52
N VAL A 53 -0.18 -38.37 -10.37
CA VAL A 53 1.17 -38.92 -10.08
C VAL A 53 2.02 -38.93 -11.38
N ASN A 54 3.34 -38.73 -11.21
CA ASN A 54 4.47 -38.86 -12.15
C ASN A 54 4.85 -40.33 -12.43
N GLU A 55 5.22 -40.72 -13.66
CA GLU A 55 6.42 -41.55 -13.96
C GLU A 55 6.57 -41.96 -15.46
N GLN A 56 7.76 -41.65 -16.00
CA GLN A 56 8.64 -42.49 -16.84
C GLN A 56 8.17 -43.11 -18.19
N GLN A 57 8.81 -42.61 -19.26
CA GLN A 57 9.60 -43.36 -20.26
C GLN A 57 8.97 -44.57 -20.98
N ILE A 58 8.55 -44.37 -22.24
CA ILE A 58 8.74 -45.36 -23.33
C ILE A 58 9.26 -44.64 -24.58
N ILE A 59 10.33 -45.20 -25.13
CA ILE A 59 11.17 -44.72 -26.21
C ILE A 59 10.61 -45.25 -27.53
N GLU A 60 10.47 -44.41 -28.55
CA GLU A 60 10.50 -44.87 -29.94
C GLU A 60 11.86 -44.52 -30.59
N PRO A 61 12.49 -45.44 -31.35
CA PRO A 61 13.81 -45.22 -31.91
C PRO A 61 13.69 -44.41 -33.22
N ILE A 62 13.92 -43.10 -33.15
CA ILE A 62 14.24 -42.34 -34.37
C ILE A 62 15.75 -42.32 -34.59
N LYS A 63 16.20 -42.96 -35.66
CA LYS A 63 17.52 -42.78 -36.29
C LYS A 63 17.31 -42.60 -37.80
N PRO A 64 18.27 -42.06 -38.57
CA PRO A 64 18.41 -40.62 -38.82
C PRO A 64 18.43 -40.30 -40.33
N THR A 65 18.11 -39.07 -40.74
CA THR A 65 18.53 -38.53 -42.05
C THR A 65 18.56 -37.00 -41.94
N GLU A 66 19.69 -36.41 -41.55
CA GLU A 66 20.76 -35.85 -42.40
C GLU A 66 20.44 -34.47 -43.02
N GLN A 67 20.78 -33.46 -42.22
CA GLN A 67 21.50 -32.21 -42.55
C GLN A 67 21.05 -31.34 -43.73
N ILE A 68 20.44 -30.19 -43.39
CA ILE A 68 20.52 -28.96 -44.19
C ILE A 68 21.34 -27.95 -43.38
N ILE A 69 22.58 -27.72 -43.82
CA ILE A 69 23.49 -26.72 -43.26
C ILE A 69 22.96 -25.33 -43.62
N THR A 70 22.38 -24.61 -42.67
CA THR A 70 22.30 -23.13 -42.73
C THR A 70 22.57 -22.53 -41.36
N LYS A 71 23.79 -21.99 -41.22
CA LYS A 71 24.27 -21.06 -40.16
C LYS A 71 24.32 -21.64 -38.72
N PRO A 72 25.43 -21.50 -37.98
CA PRO A 72 25.41 -21.79 -36.55
C PRO A 72 24.38 -20.88 -35.88
N LYS A 73 23.32 -21.48 -35.32
CA LYS A 73 22.51 -20.84 -34.28
C LYS A 73 23.45 -20.65 -33.09
N ILE A 74 24.12 -19.50 -33.06
CA ILE A 74 24.82 -19.04 -31.88
C ILE A 74 23.72 -18.88 -30.81
N THR A 75 23.59 -19.88 -29.95
CA THR A 75 22.94 -19.72 -28.66
C THR A 75 23.81 -18.73 -27.90
N THR A 76 23.48 -17.45 -28.10
CA THR A 76 24.01 -16.39 -27.25
C THR A 76 23.39 -16.68 -25.89
N VAL A 77 24.17 -17.27 -25.00
CA VAL A 77 23.94 -17.11 -23.56
C VAL A 77 24.09 -15.62 -23.31
N VAL A 78 23.01 -14.86 -23.52
CA VAL A 78 22.98 -13.45 -23.14
C VAL A 78 23.28 -13.46 -21.65
N PRO A 79 24.37 -12.82 -21.18
CA PRO A 79 24.57 -12.68 -19.76
C PRO A 79 23.32 -11.97 -19.26
N GLN A 80 22.48 -12.70 -18.52
CA GLN A 80 21.37 -12.11 -17.80
C GLN A 80 22.04 -11.14 -16.83
N SER A 81 22.09 -9.86 -17.22
CA SER A 81 22.60 -8.80 -16.37
C SER A 81 21.80 -8.91 -15.09
N THR A 82 22.46 -9.31 -14.01
CA THR A 82 21.87 -9.29 -12.67
C THR A 82 21.80 -7.83 -12.25
N ASN A 83 20.89 -7.08 -12.88
CA ASN A 83 20.53 -5.75 -12.43
C ASN A 83 19.84 -5.96 -11.08
N THR A 84 20.57 -5.74 -10.00
CA THR A 84 20.03 -5.75 -8.65
C THR A 84 18.95 -4.68 -8.59
N SER A 85 17.70 -5.11 -8.44
CA SER A 85 16.56 -4.20 -8.26
C SER A 85 16.74 -3.40 -6.98
N VAL A 86 16.70 -2.07 -7.08
CA VAL A 86 16.76 -1.16 -5.93
C VAL A 86 15.34 -0.87 -5.46
N ILE A 87 15.16 -0.76 -4.14
CA ILE A 87 13.92 -0.29 -3.53
C ILE A 87 14.04 1.21 -3.25
N VAL A 88 13.13 2.00 -3.80
CA VAL A 88 13.01 3.44 -3.55
C VAL A 88 11.73 3.71 -2.75
N ASN A 89 11.85 4.43 -1.63
CA ASN A 89 10.71 4.71 -0.76
C ASN A 89 10.07 6.06 -1.07
N VAL A 90 8.75 6.11 -0.98
CA VAL A 90 7.93 7.33 -1.02
C VAL A 90 7.02 7.35 0.20
N ASP A 91 7.17 8.36 1.04
CA ASP A 91 6.35 8.54 2.22
C ASP A 91 5.05 9.27 1.83
N ILE A 92 3.91 8.80 2.33
CA ILE A 92 2.66 9.55 2.31
C ILE A 92 2.52 10.22 3.67
N LYS A 93 2.71 11.54 3.71
CA LYS A 93 2.69 12.31 4.95
C LYS A 93 2.22 13.75 4.72
N SER A 94 1.39 14.25 5.61
CA SER A 94 0.80 15.59 5.54
C SER A 94 0.05 15.82 4.23
N PHE A 95 -0.77 14.86 3.81
CA PHE A 95 -1.52 14.90 2.54
C PHE A 95 -0.60 15.15 1.34
N SER A 96 0.56 14.49 1.28
CA SER A 96 1.52 14.63 0.19
C SER A 96 2.37 13.38 0.03
N PHE A 97 2.80 13.10 -1.20
CA PHE A 97 3.86 12.14 -1.49
C PHE A 97 5.22 12.79 -1.29
N LYS A 98 6.15 12.13 -0.59
CA LYS A 98 7.45 12.66 -0.22
C LYS A 98 8.56 11.63 -0.49
N PRO A 99 9.49 11.91 -1.42
CA PRO A 99 9.42 12.98 -2.41
C PRO A 99 8.23 12.81 -3.36
N ASN A 100 7.74 13.91 -3.96
CA ASN A 100 6.65 13.85 -4.93
C ASN A 100 7.13 13.47 -6.34
N SER A 101 8.44 13.49 -6.61
CA SER A 101 9.02 13.02 -7.87
C SER A 101 10.28 12.22 -7.58
N ILE A 102 10.39 11.04 -8.19
CA ILE A 102 11.58 10.19 -8.13
C ILE A 102 12.03 9.80 -9.53
N THR A 103 13.32 9.46 -9.67
CA THR A 103 13.87 8.82 -10.85
C THR A 103 14.49 7.50 -10.44
N ILE A 104 14.17 6.43 -11.15
CA ILE A 104 14.61 5.06 -10.88
C ILE A 104 15.09 4.41 -12.18
N ASN A 105 15.76 3.27 -12.07
CA ASN A 105 16.16 2.47 -13.24
C ASN A 105 15.09 1.43 -13.60
N LEU A 106 15.15 0.93 -14.83
CA LEU A 106 14.39 -0.25 -15.25
C LEU A 106 14.58 -1.42 -14.27
N GLY A 107 13.46 -1.95 -13.79
CA GLY A 107 13.40 -3.10 -12.88
C GLY A 107 13.44 -2.74 -11.39
N ASP A 108 13.59 -1.46 -11.04
CA ASP A 108 13.51 -0.99 -9.65
C ASP A 108 12.07 -1.09 -9.09
N VAL A 109 11.99 -1.14 -7.77
CA VAL A 109 10.74 -1.19 -7.01
C VAL A 109 10.53 0.11 -6.27
N VAL A 110 9.33 0.66 -6.34
CA VAL A 110 8.91 1.80 -5.51
C VAL A 110 8.00 1.28 -4.42
N THR A 111 8.27 1.69 -3.17
CA THR A 111 7.43 1.38 -2.01
C THR A 111 6.83 2.66 -1.47
N TRP A 112 5.50 2.73 -1.44
CA TRP A 112 4.76 3.80 -0.78
C TRP A 112 4.39 3.36 0.62
N THR A 113 4.66 4.20 1.62
CA THR A 113 4.27 3.95 3.02
C THR A 113 3.42 5.08 3.54
N ASN A 114 2.27 4.76 4.13
CA ASN A 114 1.39 5.77 4.70
C ASN A 114 1.77 6.08 6.15
N TYR A 115 2.10 7.34 6.43
CA TYR A 115 2.37 7.86 7.77
C TYR A 115 1.28 8.79 8.30
N ASP A 116 0.24 9.06 7.50
CA ASP A 116 -0.93 9.80 7.94
C ASP A 116 -1.95 8.86 8.59
N SER A 117 -2.74 9.38 9.54
CA SER A 117 -3.87 8.64 10.13
C SER A 117 -5.04 8.47 9.14
N ILE A 118 -5.07 9.29 8.10
CA ILE A 118 -6.02 9.22 7.00
C ILE A 118 -5.54 8.15 6.01
N ARG A 119 -6.49 7.42 5.41
CA ARG A 119 -6.15 6.39 4.41
C ARG A 119 -5.85 7.03 3.07
N HIS A 120 -4.80 6.54 2.40
CA HIS A 120 -4.36 7.04 1.12
C HIS A 120 -4.14 5.92 0.12
N THR A 121 -4.24 6.22 -1.17
CA THR A 121 -3.78 5.34 -2.25
C THR A 121 -2.58 5.94 -2.96
N ALA A 122 -1.80 5.09 -3.63
CA ALA A 122 -0.99 5.42 -4.79
C ALA A 122 -1.67 4.79 -6.02
N THR A 123 -2.23 5.63 -6.90
CA THR A 123 -3.01 5.20 -8.07
C THR A 123 -2.47 5.89 -9.31
N SER A 124 -2.03 5.15 -10.32
CA SER A 124 -1.50 5.75 -11.55
C SER A 124 -2.59 6.42 -12.38
N ASP A 125 -2.21 7.47 -13.12
CA ASP A 125 -3.15 8.22 -13.96
C ASP A 125 -3.71 7.37 -15.11
N ASP A 126 -2.96 6.37 -15.58
CA ASP A 126 -3.28 5.48 -16.70
C ASP A 126 -3.89 4.12 -16.28
N GLY A 127 -4.08 3.89 -14.97
CA GLY A 127 -4.60 2.62 -14.45
C GLY A 127 -3.61 1.46 -14.43
N LEU A 128 -2.32 1.68 -14.73
CA LEU A 128 -1.25 0.70 -14.60
C LEU A 128 -1.13 0.11 -13.19
N PHE A 129 -1.36 0.91 -12.15
CA PHE A 129 -1.31 0.43 -10.77
C PHE A 129 -2.25 1.13 -9.80
N ASN A 130 -2.64 0.42 -8.74
CA ASN A 130 -3.41 0.93 -7.61
C ASN A 130 -3.05 0.16 -6.33
N SER A 131 -2.60 0.86 -5.29
CA SER A 131 -2.26 0.26 -4.00
C SER A 131 -3.45 -0.21 -3.17
N ASN A 132 -4.68 0.12 -3.58
CA ASN A 132 -5.84 0.24 -2.69
C ASN A 132 -5.57 1.20 -1.51
N LEU A 133 -6.50 1.29 -0.56
CA LEU A 133 -6.39 2.17 0.60
C LEU A 133 -5.38 1.62 1.62
N LEU A 134 -4.26 2.34 1.77
CA LEU A 134 -3.25 2.13 2.80
C LEU A 134 -3.66 2.85 4.08
N SER A 135 -3.72 2.11 5.17
CA SER A 135 -3.92 2.59 6.54
C SER A 135 -2.60 3.09 7.12
N LEU A 136 -2.64 3.70 8.32
CA LEU A 136 -1.43 4.17 9.00
C LEU A 136 -0.42 3.03 9.18
N GLY A 137 0.80 3.25 8.70
CA GLY A 137 1.93 2.31 8.75
C GLY A 137 1.92 1.25 7.65
N GLU A 138 0.86 1.16 6.84
CA GLU A 138 0.82 0.20 5.73
C GLU A 138 1.69 0.67 4.56
N SER A 139 2.31 -0.31 3.90
CA SER A 139 3.14 -0.10 2.72
C SER A 139 2.65 -0.93 1.56
N TRP A 140 2.89 -0.43 0.34
CA TRP A 140 2.63 -1.16 -0.89
C TRP A 140 3.74 -0.87 -1.91
N SER A 141 4.08 -1.87 -2.72
CA SER A 141 5.21 -1.81 -3.63
C SER A 141 4.82 -2.13 -5.07
N TYR A 142 5.47 -1.48 -6.02
CA TYR A 142 5.33 -1.72 -7.46
C TYR A 142 6.69 -1.80 -8.14
N LYS A 143 6.88 -2.78 -9.02
CA LYS A 143 8.08 -2.91 -9.85
C LYS A 143 7.84 -2.28 -11.21
N PHE A 144 8.72 -1.37 -11.63
CA PHE A 144 8.63 -0.72 -12.92
C PHE A 144 9.52 -1.42 -13.95
N GLU A 145 8.91 -2.02 -14.97
CA GLU A 145 9.64 -2.82 -15.98
C GLU A 145 9.77 -2.13 -17.35
N GLN A 146 9.18 -0.94 -17.50
CA GLN A 146 9.20 -0.16 -18.73
C GLN A 146 9.69 1.25 -18.43
N SER A 147 10.39 1.85 -19.39
CA SER A 147 10.87 3.23 -19.28
C SER A 147 9.73 4.20 -19.59
N GLY A 148 9.76 5.37 -18.96
CA GLY A 148 8.71 6.37 -19.15
C GLY A 148 8.49 7.27 -17.93
N GLU A 149 7.48 8.11 -18.04
CA GLU A 149 7.00 8.95 -16.94
C GLU A 149 5.62 8.46 -16.49
N TYR A 150 5.52 8.12 -15.20
CA TYR A 150 4.31 7.60 -14.58
C TYR A 150 3.78 8.63 -13.58
N GLY A 151 2.76 9.38 -13.99
CA GLY A 151 1.98 10.23 -13.10
C GLY A 151 1.05 9.39 -12.22
N TYR A 152 0.88 9.79 -10.97
CA TYR A 152 -0.02 9.12 -10.03
C TYR A 152 -0.61 10.09 -9.02
N TYR A 153 -1.69 9.68 -8.39
CA TYR A 153 -2.44 10.48 -7.43
C TYR A 153 -3.04 9.62 -6.30
N CYS A 154 -3.55 10.30 -5.29
CA CYS A 154 -4.37 9.67 -4.25
C CYS A 154 -5.84 9.74 -4.65
N GLN A 155 -6.51 8.59 -4.81
CA GLN A 155 -7.91 8.52 -5.25
C GLN A 155 -8.88 9.33 -4.37
N PRO A 156 -8.86 9.22 -3.02
CA PRO A 156 -9.71 10.05 -2.17
C PRO A 156 -9.28 11.53 -2.07
N HIS A 157 -8.06 11.87 -2.48
CA HIS A 157 -7.48 13.22 -2.35
C HIS A 157 -6.76 13.62 -3.64
N THR A 158 -7.53 13.92 -4.69
CA THR A 158 -7.01 14.05 -6.07
C THR A 158 -6.02 15.20 -6.29
N SER A 159 -5.89 16.13 -5.34
CA SER A 159 -4.84 17.16 -5.33
C SER A 159 -3.46 16.62 -4.96
N MET A 160 -3.39 15.48 -4.26
CA MET A 160 -2.14 14.79 -3.95
C MET A 160 -1.63 14.10 -5.21
N ARG A 161 -0.52 14.58 -5.77
CA ARG A 161 0.08 14.01 -6.99
C ARG A 161 1.56 13.72 -6.81
N GLY A 162 2.03 12.69 -7.53
CA GLY A 162 3.43 12.36 -7.64
C GLY A 162 3.80 11.88 -9.03
N LYS A 163 5.10 11.66 -9.25
CA LYS A 163 5.66 11.19 -10.51
C LYS A 163 6.82 10.22 -10.31
N VAL A 164 6.84 9.13 -11.07
CA VAL A 164 7.99 8.23 -11.19
C VAL A 164 8.55 8.35 -12.61
N VAL A 165 9.83 8.65 -12.73
CA VAL A 165 10.54 8.63 -14.02
C VAL A 165 11.43 7.39 -14.06
N VAL A 166 11.26 6.54 -15.06
CA VAL A 166 12.02 5.30 -15.23
C VAL A 166 12.96 5.44 -16.42
N LYS A 167 14.25 5.23 -16.20
CA LYS A 167 15.32 5.40 -17.20
C LYS A 167 16.08 4.11 -17.47
#